data_AF-A0A7W1FAS9-F1
#
_entry.id   AF-A0A7W1FAS9-F1
#
_cell.length_a   1.000
_cell.length_b   1.000
_cell.length_c   1.000
_cell.angle_alpha   90.00
_cell.angle_beta   90.00
_cell.angle_gamma   90.00
#
_symmetry.space_group_name_H-M   'P 1'
#
loop_
_entity.id
_entity.type
_entity.pdbx_description
1 polymer ?
#
loop_
_entity_poly.entity_id
_entity_poly.type
_entity_poly.pdbx_seq_one_letter_code
_entity_poly.pdbx_strand_id
1 'polypeptide(L)'
;MEFHEALTAHGFRQNDEQRMGALQSRQYVATPNRFMTYSVHTYDDGTAIFSWEFALADFLADRGIQVGSDEALNQFLYPREDARGPQDAAWLGAAIEHVRQTLASLRFDDPEG
;
A
#
# COMPACT_ATOMS: atom_id res chain seq x y z
N MET A 1 -8.49 -18.20 9.43
CA MET A 1 -7.19 -17.88 8.81
C MET A 1 -6.53 -16.91 9.75
N GLU A 2 -5.34 -17.25 10.23
CA GLU A 2 -4.56 -16.36 11.11
C GLU A 2 -4.01 -15.18 10.31
N PHE A 3 -3.76 -14.04 10.96
CA PHE A 3 -3.30 -12.83 10.27
C PHE A 3 -2.00 -13.03 9.47
N HIS A 4 -1.07 -13.82 10.00
CA HIS A 4 0.18 -14.14 9.32
C HIS A 4 -0.02 -15.02 8.05
N GLU A 5 -1.00 -15.92 8.09
CA GLU A 5 -1.39 -16.70 6.91
C GLU A 5 -1.99 -15.77 5.85
N ALA A 6 -2.81 -14.80 6.26
CA ALA A 6 -3.40 -13.81 5.36
C ALA A 6 -2.33 -12.93 4.70
N LEU A 7 -1.34 -12.45 5.47
CA LEU A 7 -0.17 -11.74 4.94
C LEU A 7 0.51 -12.57 3.84
N THR A 8 0.80 -13.84 4.12
CA THR A 8 1.44 -14.75 3.16
C THR A 8 0.57 -14.96 1.92
N ALA A 9 -0.74 -15.18 2.09
CA ALA A 9 -1.69 -15.38 1.00
C ALA A 9 -1.80 -14.14 0.07
N HIS A 10 -1.61 -12.94 0.63
CA HIS A 10 -1.56 -11.69 -0.14
C HIS A 10 -0.16 -11.33 -0.66
N GLY A 11 0.83 -12.22 -0.48
CA GLY A 11 2.18 -12.05 -1.00
C GLY A 11 3.07 -11.11 -0.19
N PHE A 12 2.69 -10.78 1.04
CA PHE A 12 3.52 -10.00 1.93
C PHE A 12 4.74 -10.81 2.40
N ARG A 13 5.88 -10.14 2.45
CA ARG A 13 7.12 -10.65 3.02
C ARG A 13 7.61 -9.71 4.10
N GLN A 14 8.17 -10.27 5.18
CA GLN A 14 8.72 -9.45 6.25
C GLN A 14 9.93 -8.68 5.73
N ASN A 15 9.97 -7.38 6.02
CA ASN A 15 11.14 -6.53 5.75
C ASN A 15 12.00 -6.48 7.02
N ASP A 16 13.08 -7.26 7.03
CA ASP A 16 13.95 -7.43 8.21
C ASP A 16 14.87 -6.23 8.47
N GLU A 17 14.97 -5.28 7.53
CA GLU A 17 15.88 -4.13 7.61
C GLU A 17 15.38 -3.00 8.52
N GLN A 18 14.07 -2.93 8.81
CA GLN A 18 13.47 -1.86 9.64
C GLN A 18 12.99 -2.39 11.00
N ARG A 19 13.93 -2.65 11.92
CA ARG A 19 13.59 -2.65 13.36
C ARG A 19 13.60 -1.22 13.88
N MET A 20 12.46 -0.53 13.84
CA MET A 20 12.36 0.85 14.32
C MET A 20 12.25 0.93 15.86
N GLY A 21 13.40 1.04 16.54
CA GLY A 21 13.49 1.54 17.91
C GLY A 21 12.63 0.81 18.97
N ALA A 22 12.37 1.45 20.11
CA ALA A 22 11.84 0.83 21.35
C ALA A 22 10.45 0.16 21.26
N LEU A 23 9.75 0.27 20.12
CA LEU A 23 8.53 -0.47 19.80
C LEU A 23 8.92 -1.59 18.83
N GLN A 24 8.73 -2.86 19.23
CA GLN A 24 9.03 -4.01 18.37
C GLN A 24 8.01 -4.14 17.24
N SER A 25 7.94 -3.15 16.36
CA SER A 25 7.10 -3.23 15.17
C SER A 25 7.76 -4.11 14.12
N ARG A 26 6.97 -4.99 13.47
CA ARG A 26 7.42 -5.72 12.27
C ARG A 26 6.74 -5.11 11.05
N GLN A 27 7.53 -4.85 10.02
CA GLN A 27 7.04 -4.38 8.73
C GLN A 27 6.98 -5.55 7.74
N TYR A 28 5.90 -5.60 6.97
CA TYR A 28 5.71 -6.52 5.87
C TYR A 28 5.39 -5.74 4.60
N VAL A 29 5.91 -6.18 3.46
CA VAL A 29 5.73 -5.52 2.17
C VAL A 29 5.27 -6.53 1.12
N ALA A 30 4.32 -6.13 0.28
CA ALA A 30 3.89 -6.87 -0.90
C ALA A 30 3.94 -5.97 -2.14
N THR A 31 4.40 -6.50 -3.27
CA THR A 31 4.44 -5.79 -4.55
C THR A 31 3.60 -6.55 -5.58
N PRO A 32 2.26 -6.37 -5.62
CA PRO A 32 1.39 -7.15 -6.51
C PRO A 32 1.65 -6.91 -8.00
N ASN A 33 2.28 -5.78 -8.34
CA ASN A 33 2.82 -5.49 -9.68
C ASN A 33 3.96 -4.46 -9.55
N ARG A 34 4.63 -4.13 -10.66
CA ARG A 34 5.78 -3.21 -10.67
C ARG A 34 5.49 -1.76 -10.26
N PHE A 35 4.21 -1.35 -10.20
CA PHE A 35 3.82 0.01 -9.87
C PHE A 35 3.19 0.12 -8.47
N MET A 36 2.91 -0.99 -7.80
CA MET A 36 2.14 -1.00 -6.56
C MET A 36 2.94 -1.65 -5.44
N THR A 37 2.98 -0.97 -4.30
CA THR A 37 3.57 -1.48 -3.06
C THR A 37 2.53 -1.37 -1.95
N TYR A 38 2.29 -2.46 -1.24
CA TYR A 38 1.52 -2.49 0.00
C TYR A 38 2.46 -2.69 1.18
N SER A 39 2.20 -1.99 2.27
CA SER A 39 2.97 -2.07 3.50
C SER A 39 2.06 -2.32 4.69
N VAL A 40 2.44 -3.26 5.55
CA VAL A 40 1.76 -3.54 6.82
C VAL A 40 2.76 -3.41 7.95
N HIS A 41 2.48 -2.53 8.90
CA HIS A 41 3.19 -2.45 10.17
C HIS A 41 2.35 -3.14 11.24
N THR A 42 2.96 -4.06 11.99
CA THR A 42 2.33 -4.78 13.10
C THR A 42 2.98 -4.39 14.41
N TYR A 43 2.20 -4.38 15.48
CA TYR A 43 2.62 -3.99 16.82
C TYR A 43 2.27 -5.08 17.83
N ASP A 44 2.99 -5.14 18.95
CA ASP A 44 2.79 -6.18 19.98
C ASP A 44 1.42 -6.09 20.69
N ASP A 45 0.75 -4.94 20.62
CA ASP A 45 -0.59 -4.73 21.17
C ASP A 45 -1.72 -5.33 20.31
N GLY A 46 -1.37 -6.02 19.22
CA GLY A 46 -2.32 -6.64 18.30
C GLY A 46 -2.89 -5.69 17.26
N THR A 47 -2.43 -4.43 17.21
CA THR A 47 -2.81 -3.48 16.16
C THR A 47 -1.91 -3.60 14.93
N ALA A 48 -2.43 -3.10 13.82
CA ALA A 48 -1.73 -3.00 12.55
C ALA A 48 -2.08 -1.70 11.82
N ILE A 49 -1.14 -1.24 11.01
CA ILE A 49 -1.31 -0.13 10.06
C ILE A 49 -1.06 -0.69 8.67
N PHE A 50 -2.01 -0.48 7.76
CA PHE A 50 -1.90 -0.80 6.34
C PHE A 50 -1.79 0.51 5.54
N SER A 51 -0.81 0.55 4.65
CA SER A 51 -0.58 1.66 3.71
C SER A 51 -0.27 1.11 2.32
N TRP A 52 -0.31 2.00 1.33
CA TRP A 52 0.00 1.67 -0.06
C TRP A 52 0.68 2.83 -0.77
N GLU A 53 1.44 2.50 -1.79
CA GLU A 53 2.10 3.44 -2.69
C GLU A 53 1.89 2.99 -4.13
N PHE A 54 1.60 3.93 -5.03
CA PHE A 54 1.55 3.68 -6.46
C PHE A 54 2.49 4.59 -7.24
N ALA A 55 3.39 4.02 -8.04
CA ALA A 55 4.34 4.72 -8.89
C ALA A 55 3.65 5.37 -10.10
N LEU A 56 3.01 6.53 -9.87
CA LEU A 56 2.19 7.24 -10.85
C LEU A 56 3.01 7.69 -12.06
N ALA A 57 4.17 8.30 -11.82
CA ALA A 57 5.04 8.77 -12.90
C ALA A 57 5.41 7.62 -13.85
N ASP A 58 5.89 6.51 -13.31
CA ASP A 58 6.29 5.33 -14.10
C ASP A 58 5.10 4.71 -14.83
N PHE A 59 3.94 4.62 -14.16
CA PHE A 59 2.71 4.07 -14.75
C PHE A 59 2.21 4.89 -15.95
N LEU A 60 2.27 6.22 -15.86
CA LEU A 60 1.86 7.13 -16.93
C LEU A 60 2.92 7.24 -18.03
N ALA A 61 4.21 7.21 -17.67
CA ALA A 61 5.31 7.20 -18.64
C ALA A 61 5.22 5.99 -19.58
N ASP A 62 4.90 4.80 -19.04
CA ASP A 62 4.67 3.58 -19.83
C ASP A 62 3.47 3.67 -20.79
N ARG A 63 2.62 4.71 -20.65
CA ARG A 63 1.49 5.02 -21.53
C ARG A 63 1.76 6.24 -22.42
N GLY A 64 3.00 6.73 -22.46
CA GLY A 64 3.39 7.89 -23.25
C GLY A 64 2.92 9.23 -22.66
N ILE A 65 2.56 9.27 -21.37
CA ILE A 65 2.12 10.48 -20.66
C ILE A 65 3.22 10.93 -19.73
N GLN A 66 3.67 12.18 -19.88
CA GLN A 66 4.64 12.79 -18.98
C GLN A 66 3.92 13.54 -17.86
N VAL A 67 4.29 13.26 -16.61
CA VAL A 67 3.88 14.08 -15.46
C VAL A 67 4.85 15.24 -15.35
N GLY A 68 4.35 16.47 -15.51
CA GLY A 68 5.14 17.68 -15.27
C GLY A 68 5.31 17.91 -13.77
N SER A 69 6.54 18.18 -13.34
CA SER A 69 6.87 18.61 -11.98
C SER A 69 7.96 19.68 -12.07
N ASP A 70 7.86 20.72 -11.24
CA ASP A 70 8.88 21.78 -11.14
C ASP A 70 10.14 21.28 -10.40
N GLU A 71 10.03 20.14 -9.70
CA GLU A 71 11.14 19.44 -9.05
C GLU A 71 11.24 17.97 -9.50
N ALA A 72 12.45 17.41 -9.55
CA ALA A 72 12.73 16.04 -9.99
C ALA A 72 12.40 14.97 -8.92
N LEU A 73 11.25 15.09 -8.26
CA LEU A 73 10.76 14.09 -7.33
C LEU A 73 9.94 13.03 -8.06
N ASN A 74 10.21 11.77 -7.75
CA ASN A 74 9.37 10.66 -8.16
C ASN A 74 7.94 10.90 -7.67
N GLN A 75 6.97 10.85 -8.59
CA GLN A 75 5.56 11.12 -8.28
C GLN A 75 4.85 9.82 -7.95
N PHE A 76 4.33 9.75 -6.73
CA PHE A 76 3.60 8.59 -6.21
C PHE A 76 2.23 9.00 -5.70
N LEU A 77 1.28 8.06 -5.75
CA LEU A 77 0.03 8.15 -5.00
C LEU A 77 0.17 7.41 -3.68
N TYR A 78 -0.41 7.99 -2.63
CA TYR A 78 -0.51 7.42 -1.29
C TYR A 78 -1.95 7.57 -0.79
N PRO A 79 -2.39 6.77 0.20
CA PRO A 79 -3.61 7.07 0.91
C PRO A 79 -3.49 8.44 1.59
N ARG A 80 -4.60 9.16 1.68
CA ARG A 80 -4.67 10.38 2.50
C ARG A 80 -4.43 10.07 3.99
N GLU A 81 -4.94 8.94 4.45
CA GLU A 81 -4.78 8.42 5.81
C GLU A 81 -4.55 6.91 5.75
N ASP A 82 -3.53 6.43 6.47
CA ASP A 82 -3.28 5.00 6.57
C ASP A 82 -4.43 4.30 7.32
N ALA A 83 -4.79 3.12 6.84
CA ALA A 83 -5.79 2.30 7.50
C ALA A 83 -5.20 1.71 8.78
N ARG A 84 -5.85 1.94 9.91
CA ARG A 84 -5.50 1.33 11.20
C ARG A 84 -6.54 0.29 11.59
N GLY A 85 -6.11 -0.82 12.15
CA GLY A 85 -7.04 -1.86 12.60
C GLY A 85 -6.37 -3.00 13.35
N PRO A 86 -7.12 -4.08 13.65
CA PRO A 86 -6.59 -5.25 14.30
C PRO A 86 -5.71 -6.07 13.34
N GLN A 87 -4.79 -6.87 13.90
CA GLN A 87 -4.14 -7.96 13.19
C GLN A 87 -5.14 -9.09 12.91
N ASP A 88 -6.03 -8.85 11.95
CA ASP A 88 -7.11 -9.73 11.53
C ASP A 88 -7.13 -9.89 10.00
N ALA A 89 -7.42 -11.11 9.55
CA ALA A 89 -7.40 -11.44 8.13
C ALA A 89 -8.50 -10.73 7.34
N ALA A 90 -9.70 -10.56 7.92
CA ALA A 90 -10.81 -9.89 7.24
C ALA A 90 -10.56 -8.39 7.13
N TRP A 91 -9.98 -7.77 8.15
CA TRP A 91 -9.54 -6.37 8.09
C TRP A 91 -8.52 -6.13 6.98
N LEU A 92 -7.47 -6.97 6.89
CA LEU A 92 -6.46 -6.84 5.83
C LEU A 92 -7.07 -7.00 4.43
N GLY A 93 -7.93 -8.01 4.26
CA GLY A 93 -8.62 -8.24 2.99
C GLY A 93 -9.49 -7.05 2.58
N ALA A 94 -10.24 -6.48 3.52
CA ALA A 94 -11.07 -5.30 3.28
C ALA A 94 -10.22 -4.06 2.94
N ALA A 95 -9.09 -3.85 3.61
CA ALA A 95 -8.18 -2.75 3.31
C ALA A 95 -7.60 -2.83 1.89
N ILE A 96 -7.14 -4.02 1.48
CA ILE A 96 -6.64 -4.25 0.11
C ILE A 96 -7.74 -4.03 -0.93
N GLU A 97 -8.94 -4.54 -0.67
CA GLU A 97 -10.07 -4.38 -1.58
C GLU A 97 -10.50 -2.92 -1.72
N HIS A 98 -10.49 -2.16 -0.61
CA HIS A 98 -10.75 -0.72 -0.66
C HIS A 98 -9.77 0.01 -1.59
N VAL A 99 -8.47 -0.27 -1.50
CA VAL A 99 -7.46 0.33 -2.41
C VAL A 99 -7.76 0.01 -3.86
N ARG A 100 -8.09 -1.26 -4.16
CA ARG A 100 -8.44 -1.68 -5.53
C ARG A 100 -9.64 -0.91 -6.07
N GLN A 101 -10.68 -0.74 -5.25
CA GLN A 101 -11.88 0.01 -5.62
C GLN A 101 -11.59 1.49 -5.82
N THR A 102 -10.82 2.12 -4.91
CA THR A 102 -10.42 3.52 -5.05
C THR A 102 -9.65 3.74 -6.35
N LEU A 103 -8.63 2.93 -6.64
CA LEU A 103 -7.85 3.08 -7.87
C LEU A 103 -8.66 2.76 -9.13
N ALA A 104 -9.56 1.77 -9.08
CA ALA A 104 -10.46 1.46 -10.19
C ALA A 104 -11.46 2.59 -10.48
N SER A 105 -11.80 3.41 -9.47
CA SER A 105 -12.68 4.57 -9.65
C SER A 105 -12.00 5.80 -10.26
N LEU A 106 -10.67 5.81 -10.41
CA LEU A 106 -9.96 6.96 -10.97
C LEU A 106 -10.17 7.04 -12.48
N ARG A 107 -11.10 7.91 -12.90
CA ARG A 107 -11.40 8.19 -14.30
C ARG A 107 -10.74 9.50 -14.73
N PHE A 108 -9.67 9.38 -15.53
CA PHE A 108 -8.99 10.55 -16.09
C PHE A 108 -9.77 11.18 -17.27
N ASP A 109 -10.66 10.41 -17.90
CA ASP A 109 -11.55 10.84 -18.96
C ASP A 109 -12.80 11.58 -18.45
N ASP A 110 -13.14 11.39 -17.18
CA ASP A 110 -14.35 11.88 -16.54
C ASP A 110 -14.10 12.18 -15.05
N PRO A 111 -13.36 13.26 -14.74
CA PRO A 111 -12.90 13.53 -13.38
C PRO A 111 -14.00 14.04 -12.44
N GLU A 112 -15.14 14.47 -12.96
CA GLU A 112 -16.28 14.99 -12.17
C GLU A 112 -17.43 13.97 -12.01
N GLY A 113 -17.47 12.92 -12.86
CA GLY A 113 -18.45 11.84 -12.81
C GLY A 113 -19.73 12.07 -13.60
#